data_AF-A0A948EUN1-F1
#
_entry.id   AF-A0A948EUN1-F1
#
_cell.length_a   1.000
_cell.length_b   1.000
_cell.length_c   1.000
_cell.angle_alpha   90.00
_cell.angle_beta   90.00
_cell.angle_gamma   90.00
#
_symmetry.space_group_name_H-M   'P 1'
#
loop_
_entity.id
_entity.type
_entity.pdbx_description
1 polymer ?
#
loop_
_entity_poly.entity_id
_entity_poly.type
_entity_poly.pdbx_seq_one_letter_code
_entity_poly.pdbx_strand_id
1 'polypeptide(L)'
;MNFDAYIKLFRDLGFSEFLLTKTLKHKNNMCPVYFNRNGDGIYFTIHKNNISLFNDDLWDFIDARKKKDDKPNLRTVVPKAGKEQAAFQNLLSHKEAGAKDHMSHYKLNKKTHQVNRILYGPPGTGKTYQTASKALVIINGEVEAERTGLMECYRDLLIQTNDEHEITRGQIAFVTFHQSYSYEDFVEGIRPVTKNGVVTYEIRHGIFRQMCQRAADDPNNNYVLIIDEINRANISKVFGELITLLEPDKRIGESNEIQVRLPYSGDPFGVPKNLYLIGTMNTADRSIALLDTALRRRFEFEEMMPRPELLETVDGINLAALLTGLNRRIEYLYDRDHTIGHAFFMNVQSLADLDAVFRRKVIPLLQEYFYEDWAKIAVALNEPQKGGGFLKIDPIEPLVSDWPQDMGYEPKFSYRANPQSFPVEAYGRLTGNGRISPDAETQHDED
;
A
#
# COMPACT_ATOMS: atom_id res chain seq x y z
N MET A 1 20.01 -32.91 -23.99
CA MET A 1 19.56 -32.20 -25.22
C MET A 1 20.60 -31.17 -25.65
N ASN A 2 20.75 -30.91 -26.95
CA ASN A 2 21.63 -29.84 -27.47
C ASN A 2 20.96 -28.45 -27.31
N PHE A 3 21.72 -27.38 -27.51
CA PHE A 3 21.30 -25.99 -27.28
C PHE A 3 20.05 -25.60 -28.09
N ASP A 4 19.99 -26.02 -29.35
CA ASP A 4 18.89 -25.69 -30.25
C ASP A 4 17.59 -26.39 -29.85
N ALA A 5 17.66 -27.60 -29.30
CA ALA A 5 16.50 -28.31 -28.78
C ALA A 5 15.88 -27.60 -27.57
N TYR A 6 16.69 -27.01 -26.69
CA TYR A 6 16.18 -26.23 -25.55
C TYR A 6 15.58 -24.89 -25.98
N ILE A 7 16.25 -24.14 -26.86
CA ILE A 7 15.68 -22.90 -27.39
C ILE A 7 14.36 -23.18 -28.11
N LYS A 8 14.30 -24.26 -28.90
CA LYS A 8 13.07 -24.70 -29.55
C LYS A 8 12.00 -25.02 -28.52
N LEU A 9 12.30 -25.80 -27.49
CA LEU A 9 11.36 -26.11 -26.40
C LEU A 9 10.84 -24.82 -25.72
N PHE A 10 11.71 -23.87 -25.39
CA PHE A 10 11.27 -22.60 -24.78
C PHE A 10 10.44 -21.73 -25.71
N ARG A 11 10.76 -21.68 -27.01
CA ARG A 11 9.93 -20.98 -28.00
C ARG A 11 8.56 -21.64 -28.16
N ASP A 12 8.53 -22.96 -28.24
CA ASP A 12 7.31 -23.77 -28.33
C ASP A 12 6.44 -23.60 -27.07
N LEU A 13 7.07 -23.33 -25.91
CA LEU A 13 6.41 -23.02 -24.65
C LEU A 13 6.08 -21.54 -24.44
N GLY A 14 6.41 -20.62 -25.38
CA GLY A 14 5.93 -19.23 -25.37
C GLY A 14 6.89 -18.14 -24.85
N PHE A 15 8.18 -18.44 -24.64
CA PHE A 15 9.18 -17.46 -24.22
C PHE A 15 9.71 -16.61 -25.40
N SER A 16 9.89 -15.29 -25.20
CA SER A 16 10.14 -14.34 -26.30
C SER A 16 11.52 -13.67 -26.33
N GLU A 17 12.31 -13.69 -25.25
CA GLU A 17 13.67 -13.10 -25.21
C GLU A 17 14.71 -14.10 -24.69
N PHE A 18 15.83 -14.25 -25.42
CA PHE A 18 16.94 -15.15 -25.07
C PHE A 18 18.26 -14.40 -25.14
N LEU A 19 18.67 -13.77 -24.04
CA LEU A 19 20.03 -13.28 -23.87
C LEU A 19 20.65 -14.09 -22.73
N LEU A 20 21.65 -14.91 -23.08
CA LEU A 20 22.49 -15.62 -22.10
C LEU A 20 23.03 -14.58 -21.11
N THR A 21 22.64 -14.71 -19.83
CA THR A 21 22.86 -13.79 -18.67
C THR A 21 21.73 -12.82 -18.26
N LYS A 22 20.53 -12.86 -18.86
CA LYS A 22 19.36 -12.08 -18.40
C LYS A 22 18.14 -12.93 -18.01
N THR A 23 17.23 -12.34 -17.23
CA THR A 23 15.93 -12.91 -16.83
C THR A 23 15.14 -13.40 -18.04
N LEU A 24 14.62 -14.63 -18.00
CA LEU A 24 13.73 -15.11 -19.05
C LEU A 24 12.34 -14.50 -18.84
N LYS A 25 11.90 -13.70 -19.81
CA LYS A 25 10.53 -13.14 -19.84
C LYS A 25 9.60 -14.10 -20.58
N HIS A 26 8.54 -14.54 -19.92
CA HIS A 26 7.48 -15.34 -20.49
C HIS A 26 6.28 -14.46 -20.82
N LYS A 27 5.55 -14.75 -21.92
CA LYS A 27 4.35 -13.98 -22.32
C LYS A 27 3.24 -13.97 -21.27
N ASN A 28 3.23 -14.95 -20.36
CA ASN A 28 2.24 -15.08 -19.28
C ASN A 28 2.79 -14.68 -17.90
N ASN A 29 3.82 -13.84 -17.83
CA ASN A 29 4.31 -13.17 -16.61
C ASN A 29 4.59 -14.09 -15.41
N MET A 30 5.34 -15.19 -15.64
CA MET A 30 5.81 -16.05 -14.54
C MET A 30 6.85 -15.32 -13.66
N CYS A 31 6.96 -15.72 -12.39
CA CYS A 31 7.96 -15.20 -11.45
C CYS A 31 9.35 -15.12 -12.12
N PRO A 32 10.10 -14.01 -11.97
CA PRO A 32 11.36 -13.84 -12.66
C PRO A 32 12.36 -14.92 -12.25
N VAL A 33 12.59 -15.87 -13.17
CA VAL A 33 13.63 -16.88 -13.03
C VAL A 33 14.86 -16.43 -13.81
N TYR A 34 16.00 -16.34 -13.12
CA TYR A 34 17.26 -16.02 -13.79
C TYR A 34 17.76 -17.25 -14.52
N PHE A 35 17.97 -17.11 -15.81
CA PHE A 35 18.60 -18.14 -16.64
C PHE A 35 20.09 -17.88 -16.75
N ASN A 36 20.90 -18.86 -16.40
CA ASN A 36 22.33 -18.74 -16.52
C ASN A 36 22.94 -20.08 -16.98
N ARG A 37 24.01 -19.98 -17.78
CA ARG A 37 24.77 -21.12 -18.30
C ARG A 37 26.25 -20.84 -18.06
N ASN A 38 26.87 -21.72 -17.29
CA ASN A 38 28.29 -21.98 -17.35
C ASN A 38 28.45 -23.36 -18.03
N GLY A 39 29.61 -23.68 -18.60
CA GLY A 39 29.86 -24.82 -19.51
C GLY A 39 29.28 -26.19 -19.11
N ASP A 40 28.85 -26.39 -17.86
CA ASP A 40 28.36 -27.66 -17.31
C ASP A 40 26.83 -27.85 -17.29
N GLY A 41 25.99 -26.88 -17.68
CA GLY A 41 24.52 -27.10 -17.71
C GLY A 41 23.62 -25.87 -17.69
N ILE A 42 22.30 -26.09 -17.68
CA ILE A 42 21.26 -25.08 -17.52
C ILE A 42 20.88 -24.99 -16.04
N TYR A 43 20.86 -23.79 -15.48
CA TYR A 43 20.38 -23.59 -14.11
C TYR A 43 19.55 -22.32 -13.97
N PHE A 44 18.64 -22.38 -13.01
CA PHE A 44 17.67 -21.34 -12.70
C PHE A 44 17.97 -20.78 -11.32
N THR A 45 18.00 -19.47 -11.14
CA THR A 45 18.04 -18.89 -9.79
C THR A 45 16.66 -18.38 -9.40
N ILE A 46 16.16 -18.85 -8.26
CA ILE A 46 14.84 -18.54 -7.70
C ILE A 46 14.98 -18.01 -6.27
N HIS A 47 13.94 -17.34 -5.76
CA HIS A 47 13.83 -17.00 -4.35
C HIS A 47 13.45 -18.21 -3.51
N LYS A 48 14.01 -18.33 -2.29
CA LYS A 48 13.73 -19.45 -1.37
C LYS A 48 12.24 -19.60 -1.04
N ASN A 49 11.51 -18.50 -0.96
CA ASN A 49 10.08 -18.50 -0.67
C ASN A 49 9.23 -19.09 -1.81
N ASN A 50 9.81 -19.27 -3.00
CA ASN A 50 9.13 -19.78 -4.19
C ASN A 50 9.47 -21.26 -4.46
N ILE A 51 10.20 -21.93 -3.55
CA ILE A 51 10.60 -23.34 -3.71
C ILE A 51 9.38 -24.26 -3.77
N SER A 52 8.32 -23.96 -3.00
CA SER A 52 7.08 -24.73 -2.99
C SER A 52 6.34 -24.75 -4.34
N LEU A 53 6.70 -23.87 -5.27
CA LEU A 53 6.18 -23.86 -6.65
C LEU A 53 6.80 -24.94 -7.54
N PHE A 54 7.77 -25.70 -7.02
CA PHE A 54 8.52 -26.69 -7.76
C PHE A 54 8.35 -28.03 -7.08
N ASN A 55 7.98 -29.06 -7.84
CA ASN A 55 7.92 -30.40 -7.30
C ASN A 55 9.35 -30.94 -7.08
N ASP A 56 9.72 -31.22 -5.83
CA ASP A 56 11.06 -31.68 -5.45
C ASP A 56 11.55 -32.92 -6.23
N ASP A 57 10.64 -33.75 -6.74
CA ASP A 57 10.98 -34.94 -7.52
C ASP A 57 11.43 -34.62 -8.95
N LEU A 58 11.21 -33.40 -9.44
CA LEU A 58 11.56 -32.95 -10.79
C LEU A 58 12.85 -32.12 -10.84
N TRP A 59 13.29 -31.58 -9.69
CA TRP A 59 14.35 -30.58 -9.61
C TRP A 59 15.44 -30.97 -8.61
N ASP A 60 16.69 -30.61 -8.93
CA ASP A 60 17.82 -30.61 -8.02
C ASP A 60 18.03 -29.20 -7.47
N PHE A 61 17.92 -29.03 -6.14
CA PHE A 61 18.05 -27.75 -5.46
C PHE A 61 19.46 -27.59 -4.90
N ILE A 62 20.23 -26.69 -5.51
CA ILE A 62 21.62 -26.43 -5.19
C ILE A 62 21.70 -25.04 -4.58
N ASP A 63 22.44 -24.90 -3.48
CA ASP A 63 22.74 -23.57 -2.96
C ASP A 63 23.52 -22.77 -4.01
N ALA A 64 23.19 -21.49 -4.17
CA ALA A 64 23.78 -20.66 -5.21
C ALA A 64 25.32 -20.69 -5.11
N ARG A 65 26.02 -20.82 -6.26
CA ARG A 65 27.49 -20.78 -6.33
C ARG A 65 27.96 -19.45 -5.76
N LYS A 66 28.44 -19.45 -4.50
CA LYS A 66 28.90 -18.27 -3.76
C LYS A 66 29.82 -17.40 -4.63
N LYS A 67 29.29 -16.30 -5.16
CA LYS A 67 30.09 -15.14 -5.53
C LYS A 67 30.09 -14.16 -4.36
N LYS A 68 31.06 -13.25 -4.36
CA LYS A 68 31.38 -12.32 -3.26
C LYS A 68 30.22 -11.39 -2.86
N ASP A 69 29.11 -11.37 -3.61
CA ASP A 69 27.95 -10.48 -3.45
C ASP A 69 26.58 -11.21 -3.29
N ASP A 70 26.53 -12.50 -2.92
CA ASP A 70 25.25 -13.23 -2.92
C ASP A 70 24.28 -12.86 -1.77
N LYS A 71 23.02 -12.59 -2.16
CA LYS A 71 21.88 -12.34 -1.26
C LYS A 71 21.41 -13.64 -0.58
N PRO A 72 21.14 -13.68 0.74
CA PRO A 72 20.85 -14.91 1.50
C PRO A 72 19.55 -15.65 1.12
N ASN A 73 18.69 -15.04 0.30
CA ASN A 73 17.33 -15.51 0.01
C ASN A 73 17.17 -16.14 -1.38
N LEU A 74 18.27 -16.43 -2.08
CA LEU A 74 18.26 -17.06 -3.41
C LEU A 74 18.71 -18.52 -3.35
N ARG A 75 18.22 -19.34 -4.28
CA ARG A 75 18.62 -20.73 -4.48
C ARG A 75 18.69 -21.05 -5.97
N THR A 76 19.59 -21.94 -6.35
CA THR A 76 19.70 -22.40 -7.74
C THR A 76 18.99 -23.74 -7.90
N VAL A 77 18.19 -23.89 -8.96
CA VAL A 77 17.48 -25.12 -9.28
C VAL A 77 17.80 -25.58 -10.68
N VAL A 78 17.92 -26.90 -10.86
CA VAL A 78 18.27 -27.54 -12.11
C VAL A 78 17.31 -28.70 -12.35
N PRO A 79 16.74 -28.89 -13.56
CA PRO A 79 15.94 -30.08 -13.83
C PRO A 79 16.78 -31.35 -13.65
N LYS A 80 16.23 -32.38 -12.99
CA LYS A 80 16.86 -33.70 -12.93
C LYS A 80 17.02 -34.26 -14.35
N ALA A 81 18.12 -34.95 -14.60
CA ALA A 81 18.42 -35.52 -15.92
C ALA A 81 17.29 -36.45 -16.40
N GLY A 82 16.79 -36.22 -17.62
CA GLY A 82 15.68 -36.97 -18.21
C GLY A 82 14.27 -36.55 -17.73
N LYS A 83 14.15 -35.57 -16.83
CA LYS A 83 12.88 -35.01 -16.34
C LYS A 83 12.60 -33.60 -16.87
N GLU A 84 13.39 -33.13 -17.83
CA GLU A 84 13.45 -31.71 -18.17
C GLU A 84 12.10 -31.21 -18.72
N GLN A 85 11.51 -31.93 -19.68
CA GLN A 85 10.20 -31.56 -20.24
C GLN A 85 9.09 -31.54 -19.18
N ALA A 86 9.09 -32.51 -18.25
CA ALA A 86 8.11 -32.59 -17.16
C ALA A 86 8.32 -31.47 -16.13
N ALA A 87 9.57 -31.15 -15.80
CA ALA A 87 9.94 -30.04 -14.94
C ALA A 87 9.44 -28.69 -15.52
N PHE A 88 9.66 -28.45 -16.82
CA PHE A 88 9.15 -27.25 -17.50
C PHE A 88 7.62 -27.21 -17.58
N GLN A 89 6.95 -28.34 -17.78
CA GLN A 89 5.49 -28.40 -17.72
C GLN A 89 4.95 -28.15 -16.31
N ASN A 90 5.63 -28.63 -15.26
CA ASN A 90 5.26 -28.37 -13.87
C ASN A 90 5.34 -26.87 -13.53
N LEU A 91 6.38 -26.19 -14.00
CA LEU A 91 6.51 -24.73 -13.89
C LEU A 91 5.28 -24.00 -14.50
N LEU A 92 4.74 -24.54 -15.59
CA LEU A 92 3.59 -23.96 -16.30
C LEU A 92 2.24 -24.36 -15.66
N SER A 93 2.12 -25.57 -15.11
CA SER A 93 0.86 -26.10 -14.55
C SER A 93 0.49 -25.50 -13.18
N HIS A 94 1.45 -24.93 -12.45
CA HIS A 94 1.15 -24.21 -11.19
C HIS A 94 0.26 -22.96 -11.37
N LYS A 95 -0.08 -22.57 -12.61
CA LYS A 95 -1.12 -21.59 -12.93
C LYS A 95 -2.55 -22.12 -12.70
N GLU A 96 -2.79 -23.42 -12.84
CA GLU A 96 -4.16 -23.97 -12.82
C GLU A 96 -4.63 -24.37 -11.41
N ALA A 97 -3.71 -24.75 -10.52
CA ALA A 97 -4.02 -25.14 -9.15
C ALA A 97 -4.13 -23.94 -8.18
N GLY A 98 -3.33 -22.87 -8.40
CA GLY A 98 -3.39 -21.65 -7.57
C GLY A 98 -4.59 -20.75 -7.86
N ALA A 99 -5.39 -21.04 -8.89
CA ALA A 99 -6.55 -20.23 -9.28
C ALA A 99 -7.82 -20.51 -8.44
N LYS A 100 -7.77 -21.45 -7.48
CA LYS A 100 -8.95 -21.84 -6.67
C LYS A 100 -8.88 -21.43 -5.20
N ASP A 101 -7.73 -21.07 -4.66
CA ASP A 101 -7.63 -20.56 -3.29
C ASP A 101 -7.57 -19.02 -3.29
N HIS A 102 -8.71 -18.44 -2.92
CA HIS A 102 -8.87 -17.11 -2.33
C HIS A 102 -7.94 -16.00 -2.82
N MET A 103 -8.20 -15.44 -4.01
CA MET A 103 -7.70 -14.11 -4.31
C MET A 103 -8.60 -13.34 -5.29
N SER A 104 -8.97 -12.14 -4.88
CA SER A 104 -9.72 -11.18 -5.68
C SER A 104 -8.88 -10.73 -6.88
N HIS A 105 -9.10 -11.34 -8.05
CA HIS A 105 -8.54 -10.87 -9.30
C HIS A 105 -9.12 -9.50 -9.65
N TYR A 106 -8.34 -8.43 -9.42
CA TYR A 106 -8.67 -7.11 -9.97
C TYR A 106 -8.21 -7.04 -11.42
N LYS A 107 -9.11 -7.38 -12.35
CA LYS A 107 -8.91 -7.16 -13.78
C LYS A 107 -9.15 -5.68 -14.08
N LEU A 108 -8.12 -4.85 -13.96
CA LEU A 108 -8.17 -3.45 -14.39
C LEU A 108 -7.77 -3.37 -15.88
N ASN A 109 -8.76 -3.04 -16.71
CA ASN A 109 -8.60 -2.90 -18.15
C ASN A 109 -7.98 -1.54 -18.52
N LYS A 110 -7.26 -1.50 -19.65
CA LYS A 110 -6.71 -0.30 -20.31
C LYS A 110 -7.83 0.61 -20.87
N LYS A 111 -8.74 1.09 -20.03
CA LYS A 111 -9.46 2.35 -20.33
C LYS A 111 -8.46 3.49 -20.21
N THR A 112 -8.68 4.58 -20.94
CA THR A 112 -7.93 5.84 -20.82
C THR A 112 -7.77 6.21 -19.34
N HIS A 113 -6.58 5.98 -18.79
CA HIS A 113 -6.32 6.31 -17.39
C HIS A 113 -6.27 7.83 -17.30
N GLN A 114 -7.03 8.40 -16.36
CA GLN A 114 -6.99 9.84 -16.16
C GLN A 114 -5.61 10.21 -15.62
N VAL A 115 -5.01 11.23 -16.21
CA VAL A 115 -3.59 11.59 -15.95
C VAL A 115 -3.32 12.13 -14.56
N ASN A 116 -4.34 12.56 -13.82
CA ASN A 116 -4.25 13.00 -12.43
C ASN A 116 -5.40 12.39 -11.62
N ARG A 117 -5.06 11.69 -10.53
CA ARG A 117 -6.04 11.09 -9.63
C ARG A 117 -5.65 11.26 -8.17
N ILE A 118 -6.64 11.41 -7.29
CA ILE A 118 -6.48 11.39 -5.84
C ILE A 118 -7.31 10.24 -5.28
N LEU A 119 -6.65 9.32 -4.58
CA LEU A 119 -7.32 8.30 -3.77
C LEU A 119 -7.57 8.89 -2.38
N TYR A 120 -8.83 9.03 -1.98
CA TYR A 120 -9.17 9.65 -0.70
C TYR A 120 -10.08 8.76 0.14
N GLY A 121 -9.99 8.91 1.46
CA GLY A 121 -10.91 8.25 2.39
C GLY A 121 -10.28 8.01 3.76
N PRO A 122 -10.97 7.25 4.62
CA PRO A 122 -10.53 6.97 5.98
C PRO A 122 -9.19 6.21 6.05
N PRO A 123 -8.49 6.21 7.19
CA PRO A 123 -7.24 5.48 7.34
C PRO A 123 -7.46 3.97 7.26
N GLY A 124 -6.44 3.26 6.77
CA GLY A 124 -6.47 1.79 6.68
C GLY A 124 -7.35 1.22 5.56
N THR A 125 -7.80 2.02 4.59
CA THR A 125 -8.61 1.53 3.46
C THR A 125 -7.77 1.02 2.28
N GLY A 126 -6.45 0.94 2.43
CA GLY A 126 -5.55 0.36 1.43
C GLY A 126 -5.07 1.33 0.33
N LYS A 127 -5.21 2.65 0.54
CA LYS A 127 -4.78 3.69 -0.42
C LYS A 127 -3.35 3.48 -0.93
N THR A 128 -2.37 3.32 -0.04
CA THR A 128 -0.95 3.10 -0.41
C THR A 128 -0.72 1.81 -1.21
N TYR A 129 -1.51 0.77 -0.99
CA TYR A 129 -1.44 -0.45 -1.80
C TYR A 129 -2.05 -0.22 -3.19
N GLN A 130 -3.18 0.49 -3.25
CA GLN A 130 -3.85 0.81 -4.50
C GLN A 130 -3.06 1.78 -5.38
N THR A 131 -2.28 2.72 -4.80
CA THR A 131 -1.39 3.58 -5.60
C THR A 131 -0.33 2.75 -6.32
N ALA A 132 0.30 1.79 -5.64
CA ALA A 132 1.26 0.87 -6.27
C ALA A 132 0.62 0.05 -7.39
N SER A 133 -0.55 -0.54 -7.14
CA SER A 133 -1.29 -1.31 -8.15
C SER A 133 -1.63 -0.45 -9.38
N LYS A 134 -2.20 0.73 -9.18
CA LYS A 134 -2.56 1.65 -10.26
C LYS A 134 -1.34 2.14 -11.04
N ALA A 135 -0.23 2.43 -10.36
CA ALA A 135 1.01 2.83 -11.02
C ALA A 135 1.52 1.73 -11.97
N LEU A 136 1.47 0.47 -11.54
CA LEU A 136 1.84 -0.66 -12.37
C LEU A 136 0.90 -0.86 -13.55
N VAL A 137 -0.41 -0.69 -13.37
CA VAL A 137 -1.38 -0.75 -14.47
C VAL A 137 -1.13 0.36 -15.50
N ILE A 138 -0.80 1.57 -15.05
CA ILE A 138 -0.45 2.68 -15.95
C ILE A 138 0.80 2.37 -16.76
N ILE A 139 1.83 1.79 -16.13
CA ILE A 139 3.12 1.52 -16.80
C ILE A 139 3.04 0.28 -17.70
N ASN A 140 2.47 -0.82 -17.20
CA ASN A 140 2.50 -2.12 -17.86
C ASN A 140 1.21 -2.45 -18.64
N GLY A 141 0.13 -1.68 -18.48
CA GLY A 141 -1.18 -1.90 -19.08
C GLY A 141 -2.07 -2.86 -18.31
N GLU A 142 -1.63 -4.09 -18.08
CA GLU A 142 -2.33 -5.09 -17.27
C GLU A 142 -1.37 -5.69 -16.23
N VAL A 143 -1.87 -5.95 -15.03
CA VAL A 143 -1.10 -6.52 -13.93
C VAL A 143 -1.86 -7.72 -13.37
N GLU A 144 -1.49 -8.92 -13.80
CA GLU A 144 -1.87 -10.15 -13.10
C GLU A 144 -0.71 -10.54 -12.17
N ALA A 145 -0.75 -10.05 -10.93
CA ALA A 145 0.22 -10.43 -9.90
C ALA A 145 -0.46 -10.58 -8.55
N GLU A 146 -0.09 -11.63 -7.81
CA GLU A 146 -0.43 -11.75 -6.40
C GLU A 146 0.17 -10.57 -5.61
N ARG A 147 -0.37 -10.28 -4.41
CA ARG A 147 0.02 -9.11 -3.60
C ARG A 147 1.54 -8.96 -3.42
N THR A 148 2.25 -10.07 -3.22
CA THR A 148 3.71 -10.10 -3.01
C THR A 148 4.46 -9.76 -4.30
N GLY A 149 4.09 -10.36 -5.44
CA GLY A 149 4.71 -10.08 -6.73
C GLY A 149 4.43 -8.65 -7.22
N LEU A 150 3.25 -8.11 -6.90
CA LEU A 150 2.90 -6.72 -7.21
C LEU A 150 3.89 -5.73 -6.56
N MET A 151 4.18 -5.91 -5.27
CA MET A 151 5.10 -5.02 -4.56
C MET A 151 6.55 -5.17 -5.01
N GLU A 152 6.95 -6.34 -5.49
CA GLU A 152 8.26 -6.52 -6.11
C GLU A 152 8.36 -5.77 -7.44
N CYS A 153 7.39 -5.93 -8.34
CA CYS A 153 7.34 -5.16 -9.60
C CYS A 153 7.32 -3.64 -9.35
N TYR A 154 6.56 -3.20 -8.33
CA TYR A 154 6.52 -1.80 -7.94
C TYR A 154 7.91 -1.29 -7.52
N ARG A 155 8.63 -2.04 -6.67
CA ARG A 155 9.98 -1.67 -6.21
C ARG A 155 10.99 -1.62 -7.34
N ASP A 156 10.90 -2.52 -8.32
CA ASP A 156 11.80 -2.54 -9.47
C ASP A 156 11.65 -1.30 -10.37
N LEU A 157 10.46 -0.69 -10.38
CA LEU A 157 10.16 0.51 -11.15
C LEU A 157 10.35 1.82 -10.36
N LEU A 158 10.62 1.75 -9.05
CA LEU A 158 10.94 2.93 -8.26
C LEU A 158 12.19 3.63 -8.80
N ILE A 159 12.16 4.96 -8.74
CA ILE A 159 13.30 5.78 -9.12
C ILE A 159 14.54 5.46 -8.30
N GLN A 160 15.70 5.66 -8.91
CA GLN A 160 16.96 5.64 -8.20
C GLN A 160 17.76 6.87 -8.54
N THR A 161 18.39 7.46 -7.53
CA THR A 161 19.13 8.71 -7.66
C THR A 161 20.63 8.50 -7.51
N ASN A 162 21.43 9.38 -8.10
CA ASN A 162 22.84 9.51 -7.75
C ASN A 162 23.02 10.29 -6.44
N ASP A 163 24.27 10.50 -6.01
CA ASP A 163 24.62 11.26 -4.79
C ASP A 163 24.14 12.72 -4.86
N GLU A 164 23.94 13.23 -6.08
CA GLU A 164 23.44 14.56 -6.38
C GLU A 164 21.90 14.65 -6.42
N HIS A 165 21.21 13.57 -6.04
CA HIS A 165 19.75 13.45 -6.01
C HIS A 165 19.08 13.57 -7.40
N GLU A 166 19.83 13.29 -8.47
CA GLU A 166 19.30 13.22 -9.84
C GLU A 166 18.84 11.80 -10.16
N ILE A 167 17.64 11.67 -10.75
CA ILE A 167 17.09 10.36 -11.12
C ILE A 167 17.87 9.75 -12.30
N THR A 168 18.53 8.63 -12.02
CA THR A 168 19.28 7.83 -13.00
C THR A 168 18.41 6.78 -13.70
N ARG A 169 17.50 6.13 -12.97
CA ARG A 169 16.61 5.08 -13.50
C ARG A 169 15.26 5.05 -12.79
N GLY A 170 14.33 4.25 -13.30
CA GLY A 170 12.98 4.05 -12.77
C GLY A 170 11.92 4.89 -13.48
N GLN A 171 10.67 4.53 -13.24
CA GLN A 171 9.46 5.13 -13.83
C GLN A 171 8.46 5.61 -12.76
N ILE A 172 8.63 5.19 -11.50
CA ILE A 172 7.74 5.55 -10.39
C ILE A 172 8.53 6.36 -9.36
N ALA A 173 8.13 7.60 -9.13
CA ALA A 173 8.57 8.37 -7.98
C ALA A 173 7.49 8.35 -6.88
N PHE A 174 7.93 8.31 -5.62
CA PHE A 174 7.05 8.39 -4.46
C PHE A 174 7.55 9.50 -3.55
N VAL A 175 6.68 10.45 -3.21
CA VAL A 175 6.95 11.52 -2.25
C VAL A 175 5.81 11.66 -1.27
N THR A 176 6.10 12.16 -0.07
CA THR A 176 5.09 12.44 0.95
C THR A 176 5.08 13.93 1.24
N PHE A 177 3.92 14.56 1.11
CA PHE A 177 3.76 15.98 1.43
C PHE A 177 3.63 16.19 2.94
N HIS A 178 4.20 17.29 3.40
CA HIS A 178 4.14 17.74 4.79
C HIS A 178 4.05 19.27 4.83
N GLN A 179 3.75 19.86 5.99
CA GLN A 179 3.46 21.30 6.10
C GLN A 179 4.60 22.20 5.59
N SER A 180 5.86 21.76 5.75
CA SER A 180 7.04 22.48 5.27
C SER A 180 7.45 22.17 3.82
N TYR A 181 6.72 21.32 3.10
CA TYR A 181 7.09 20.92 1.74
C TYR A 181 6.82 22.08 0.79
N SER A 182 7.79 22.45 -0.04
CA SER A 182 7.75 23.70 -0.81
C SER A 182 7.97 23.51 -2.32
N TYR A 183 7.78 24.61 -3.05
CA TYR A 183 8.06 24.67 -4.49
C TYR A 183 9.51 24.31 -4.79
N GLU A 184 10.44 24.76 -3.94
CA GLU A 184 11.88 24.57 -4.10
C GLU A 184 12.32 23.11 -3.99
N ASP A 185 11.57 22.27 -3.29
CA ASP A 185 11.82 20.83 -3.20
C ASP A 185 11.11 20.06 -4.34
N PHE A 186 9.98 20.58 -4.81
CA PHE A 186 9.13 19.88 -5.77
C PHE A 186 9.48 20.17 -7.22
N VAL A 187 9.70 21.45 -7.56
CA VAL A 187 9.90 21.93 -8.94
C VAL A 187 11.35 22.30 -9.18
N GLU A 188 11.83 23.37 -8.55
CA GLU A 188 13.23 23.79 -8.61
C GLU A 188 13.54 24.79 -7.50
N GLY A 189 14.75 24.72 -6.98
CA GLY A 189 15.20 25.59 -5.90
C GLY A 189 16.68 25.89 -5.99
N ILE A 190 17.07 27.04 -5.44
CA ILE A 190 18.48 27.39 -5.30
C ILE A 190 19.04 26.65 -4.08
N ARG A 191 20.22 26.03 -4.22
CA ARG A 191 20.95 25.38 -3.14
C ARG A 191 22.41 25.87 -3.11
N PRO A 192 22.97 26.16 -1.93
CA PRO A 192 24.37 26.52 -1.81
C PRO A 192 25.26 25.28 -2.02
N VAL A 193 26.32 25.44 -2.81
CA VAL A 193 27.32 24.42 -3.09
C VAL A 193 28.71 25.02 -2.92
N THR A 194 29.56 24.36 -2.12
CA THR A 194 30.94 24.80 -1.90
C THR A 194 31.84 24.21 -2.97
N LYS A 195 32.39 25.06 -3.85
CA LYS A 195 33.40 24.67 -4.85
C LYS A 195 34.69 25.41 -4.56
N ASN A 196 35.79 24.68 -4.35
CA ASN A 196 37.11 25.25 -4.03
C ASN A 196 37.10 26.22 -2.83
N GLY A 197 36.28 25.94 -1.81
CA GLY A 197 36.13 26.81 -0.63
C GLY A 197 35.26 28.05 -0.83
N VAL A 198 34.70 28.25 -2.02
CA VAL A 198 33.77 29.36 -2.34
C VAL A 198 32.34 28.82 -2.37
N VAL A 199 31.43 29.49 -1.65
CA VAL A 199 29.99 29.18 -1.71
C VAL A 199 29.43 29.74 -3.02
N THR A 200 28.93 28.84 -3.85
CA THR A 200 28.21 29.13 -5.09
C THR A 200 26.75 28.71 -4.94
N TYR A 201 25.86 29.31 -5.72
CA TYR A 201 24.44 28.98 -5.70
C TYR A 201 24.07 28.29 -7.00
N GLU A 202 23.55 27.08 -6.89
CA GLU A 202 23.14 26.28 -8.04
C GLU A 202 21.64 26.00 -7.99
N ILE A 203 21.03 25.98 -9.16
CA ILE A 203 19.64 25.55 -9.29
C ILE A 203 19.62 24.04 -9.26
N ARG A 204 18.84 23.48 -8.35
CA ARG A 204 18.60 22.04 -8.24
C ARG A 204 17.16 21.75 -8.66
N HIS A 205 16.99 20.76 -9.53
CA HIS A 205 15.69 20.34 -10.00
C HIS A 205 14.99 19.51 -8.92
N GLY A 206 13.77 19.89 -8.57
CA GLY A 206 12.91 19.12 -7.70
C GLY A 206 12.35 17.88 -8.39
N ILE A 207 11.76 17.00 -7.59
CA ILE A 207 11.30 15.68 -8.03
C ILE A 207 10.30 15.71 -9.19
N PHE A 208 9.39 16.68 -9.20
CA PHE A 208 8.39 16.83 -10.25
C PHE A 208 9.04 17.21 -11.58
N ARG A 209 9.98 18.17 -11.55
CA ARG A 209 10.73 18.60 -12.73
C ARG A 209 11.56 17.45 -13.29
N GLN A 210 12.26 16.71 -12.43
CA GLN A 210 13.05 15.56 -12.87
C GLN A 210 12.18 14.45 -13.49
N MET A 211 11.01 14.16 -12.91
CA MET A 211 10.07 13.18 -13.48
C MET A 211 9.47 13.65 -14.81
N CYS A 212 9.18 14.93 -14.97
CA CYS A 212 8.78 15.51 -16.25
C CYS A 212 9.88 15.34 -17.30
N GLN A 213 11.14 15.63 -16.96
CA GLN A 213 12.25 15.46 -17.88
C GLN A 213 12.37 14.01 -18.36
N ARG A 214 12.34 13.04 -17.44
CA ARG A 214 12.41 11.62 -17.79
C ARG A 214 11.25 11.17 -18.69
N ALA A 215 10.04 11.64 -18.40
CA ALA A 215 8.88 11.34 -19.23
C ALA A 215 9.00 11.95 -20.64
N ALA A 216 9.52 13.18 -20.74
CA ALA A 216 9.75 13.84 -22.03
C ALA A 216 10.83 13.11 -22.87
N ASP A 217 11.90 12.64 -22.23
CA ASP A 217 13.01 11.95 -22.88
C ASP A 217 12.65 10.52 -23.34
N ASP A 218 11.57 9.95 -22.80
CA ASP A 218 11.06 8.62 -23.14
C ASP A 218 9.54 8.63 -23.41
N PRO A 219 9.12 9.23 -24.55
CA PRO A 219 7.70 9.46 -24.85
C PRO A 219 6.90 8.18 -25.12
N ASN A 220 7.57 7.03 -25.28
CA ASN A 220 6.92 5.74 -25.54
C ASN A 220 6.53 5.01 -24.26
N ASN A 221 7.04 5.43 -23.11
CA ASN A 221 6.77 4.81 -21.82
C ASN A 221 6.02 5.77 -20.90
N ASN A 222 5.21 5.21 -20.00
CA ASN A 222 4.51 6.00 -18.99
C ASN A 222 5.37 6.14 -17.73
N TYR A 223 5.18 7.26 -17.04
CA TYR A 223 5.83 7.58 -15.78
C TYR A 223 4.77 7.92 -14.74
N VAL A 224 5.05 7.66 -13.47
CA VAL A 224 4.09 7.91 -12.38
C VAL A 224 4.78 8.63 -11.25
N LEU A 225 4.19 9.73 -10.78
CA LEU A 225 4.56 10.38 -9.52
C LEU A 225 3.44 10.20 -8.52
N ILE A 226 3.74 9.45 -7.45
CA ILE A 226 2.84 9.24 -6.32
C ILE A 226 3.13 10.32 -5.27
N ILE A 227 2.08 11.04 -4.88
CA ILE A 227 2.11 12.11 -3.87
C ILE A 227 1.26 11.69 -2.68
N ASP A 228 1.90 11.08 -1.70
CA ASP A 228 1.24 10.64 -0.47
C ASP A 228 0.93 11.85 0.42
N GLU A 229 -0.21 11.80 1.11
CA GLU A 229 -0.68 12.87 1.99
C GLU A 229 -0.74 14.24 1.29
N ILE A 230 -1.26 14.26 0.05
CA ILE A 230 -1.21 15.44 -0.83
C ILE A 230 -1.79 16.69 -0.17
N ASN A 231 -2.76 16.52 0.72
CA ASN A 231 -3.44 17.59 1.44
C ASN A 231 -2.64 18.16 2.63
N ARG A 232 -1.55 17.53 3.07
CA ARG A 232 -0.72 18.03 4.19
C ARG A 232 0.24 19.17 3.83
N ALA A 233 0.31 19.57 2.55
CA ALA A 233 1.03 20.76 2.10
C ALA A 233 0.07 21.77 1.45
N ASN A 234 0.51 23.03 1.33
CA ASN A 234 -0.21 24.01 0.52
C ASN A 234 0.07 23.73 -0.97
N ILE A 235 -0.79 22.93 -1.59
CA ILE A 235 -0.58 22.43 -2.95
C ILE A 235 -0.49 23.57 -3.97
N SER A 236 -1.28 24.64 -3.82
CA SER A 236 -1.20 25.81 -4.70
C SER A 236 0.19 26.47 -4.63
N LYS A 237 0.81 26.52 -3.44
CA LYS A 237 2.19 27.01 -3.28
C LYS A 237 3.22 26.03 -3.83
N VAL A 238 3.03 24.73 -3.63
CA VAL A 238 3.98 23.68 -4.07
C VAL A 238 4.03 23.58 -5.60
N PHE A 239 2.88 23.65 -6.28
CA PHE A 239 2.81 23.61 -7.75
C PHE A 239 3.02 24.98 -8.40
N GLY A 240 2.78 26.08 -7.68
CA GLY A 240 2.97 27.43 -8.22
C GLY A 240 2.21 27.65 -9.52
N GLU A 241 2.92 28.14 -10.54
CA GLU A 241 2.42 28.39 -11.89
C GLU A 241 2.08 27.13 -12.68
N LEU A 242 2.58 25.96 -12.26
CA LEU A 242 2.39 24.68 -12.97
C LEU A 242 0.98 24.13 -12.83
N ILE A 243 0.16 24.70 -11.95
CA ILE A 243 -1.19 24.24 -11.67
C ILE A 243 -2.04 24.14 -12.95
N THR A 244 -1.85 25.05 -13.90
CA THR A 244 -2.56 25.06 -15.19
C THR A 244 -2.09 23.94 -16.11
N LEU A 245 -0.82 23.55 -16.02
CA LEU A 245 -0.22 22.49 -16.84
C LEU A 245 -0.65 21.08 -16.42
N LEU A 246 -1.31 20.95 -15.26
CA LEU A 246 -1.89 19.69 -14.84
C LEU A 246 -3.11 19.30 -15.70
N GLU A 247 -3.78 20.25 -16.35
CA GLU A 247 -4.94 19.97 -17.19
C GLU A 247 -4.54 19.10 -18.39
N PRO A 248 -5.26 17.98 -18.67
CA PRO A 248 -4.82 16.99 -19.65
C PRO A 248 -4.55 17.57 -21.04
N ASP A 249 -5.41 18.46 -21.52
CA ASP A 249 -5.31 19.08 -22.85
C ASP A 249 -4.15 20.07 -23.01
N LYS A 250 -3.57 20.54 -21.89
CA LYS A 250 -2.50 21.55 -21.85
C LYS A 250 -1.11 20.97 -21.72
N ARG A 251 -1.02 19.65 -21.65
CA ARG A 251 0.25 18.93 -21.54
C ARG A 251 0.98 18.87 -22.87
N ILE A 252 2.29 18.70 -22.80
CA ILE A 252 3.14 18.59 -23.99
C ILE A 252 2.71 17.37 -24.82
N GLY A 253 2.47 17.61 -26.11
CA GLY A 253 1.99 16.59 -27.05
C GLY A 253 0.48 16.39 -27.08
N GLU A 254 -0.30 17.30 -26.46
CA GLU A 254 -1.77 17.37 -26.53
C GLU A 254 -2.25 18.62 -27.29
N SER A 255 -3.55 18.72 -27.57
CA SER A 255 -4.10 19.69 -28.53
C SER A 255 -3.92 21.17 -28.15
N ASN A 256 -3.90 21.49 -26.86
CA ASN A 256 -3.80 22.85 -26.35
C ASN A 256 -2.51 23.03 -25.53
N GLU A 257 -1.40 22.40 -25.95
CA GLU A 257 -0.16 22.40 -25.17
C GLU A 257 0.28 23.81 -24.75
N ILE A 258 0.68 23.93 -23.47
CA ILE A 258 1.15 25.19 -22.88
C ILE A 258 2.52 24.95 -22.25
N GLN A 259 3.39 25.94 -22.37
CA GLN A 259 4.62 26.05 -21.60
C GLN A 259 4.60 27.32 -20.75
N VAL A 260 5.24 27.25 -19.59
CA VAL A 260 5.50 28.41 -18.72
C VAL A 260 7.00 28.62 -18.61
N ARG A 261 7.43 29.78 -18.10
CA ARG A 261 8.83 30.02 -17.74
C ARG A 261 8.99 29.84 -16.24
N LEU A 262 9.92 28.98 -15.84
CA LEU A 262 10.20 28.76 -14.42
C LEU A 262 10.92 29.97 -13.80
N PRO A 263 10.63 30.35 -12.55
CA PRO A 263 11.09 31.60 -11.95
C PRO A 263 12.57 31.59 -11.55
N TYR A 264 13.18 30.45 -11.22
CA TYR A 264 14.59 30.42 -10.81
C TYR A 264 15.51 30.23 -12.01
N SER A 265 15.19 29.27 -12.89
CA SER A 265 16.02 28.96 -14.06
C SER A 265 15.74 29.83 -15.28
N GLY A 266 14.50 30.33 -15.43
CA GLY A 266 14.03 31.00 -16.64
C GLY A 266 13.71 30.04 -17.80
N ASP A 267 13.89 28.73 -17.58
CA ASP A 267 13.72 27.70 -18.59
C ASP A 267 12.25 27.56 -18.99
N PRO A 268 11.95 27.30 -20.29
CA PRO A 268 10.62 26.89 -20.70
C PRO A 268 10.32 25.50 -20.12
N PHE A 269 9.14 25.34 -19.52
CA PHE A 269 8.72 24.12 -18.87
C PHE A 269 7.26 23.76 -19.21
N GLY A 270 7.03 22.48 -19.48
CA GLY A 270 5.73 21.90 -19.74
C GLY A 270 5.64 20.50 -19.13
N VAL A 271 4.43 20.07 -18.78
CA VAL A 271 4.18 18.73 -18.22
C VAL A 271 3.92 17.74 -19.37
N PRO A 272 4.69 16.65 -19.52
CA PRO A 272 4.44 15.68 -20.58
C PRO A 272 3.14 14.88 -20.40
N LYS A 273 2.49 14.53 -21.51
CA LYS A 273 1.24 13.75 -21.49
C LYS A 273 1.38 12.34 -20.89
N ASN A 274 2.58 11.76 -20.91
CA ASN A 274 2.90 10.43 -20.39
C ASN A 274 3.34 10.41 -18.91
N LEU A 275 3.29 11.53 -18.19
CA LEU A 275 3.49 11.58 -16.73
C LEU A 275 2.16 11.51 -15.97
N TYR A 276 1.92 10.50 -15.15
CA TYR A 276 0.69 10.35 -14.38
C TYR A 276 0.90 10.75 -12.92
N LEU A 277 -0.06 11.47 -12.34
CA LEU A 277 -0.03 11.86 -10.92
C LEU A 277 -1.06 11.06 -10.14
N ILE A 278 -0.62 10.43 -9.06
CA ILE A 278 -1.51 9.72 -8.12
C ILE A 278 -1.30 10.28 -6.72
N GLY A 279 -2.26 11.04 -6.23
CA GLY A 279 -2.30 11.52 -4.85
C GLY A 279 -2.97 10.52 -3.90
N THR A 280 -2.58 10.51 -2.63
CA THR A 280 -3.41 9.95 -1.55
C THR A 280 -3.84 11.05 -0.60
N MET A 281 -5.01 10.88 0.00
CA MET A 281 -5.59 11.84 0.95
C MET A 281 -6.26 11.08 2.09
N ASN A 282 -5.79 11.29 3.32
CA ASN A 282 -6.52 10.88 4.51
C ASN A 282 -7.59 11.94 4.83
N THR A 283 -8.86 11.52 4.92
CA THR A 283 -9.98 12.43 5.20
C THR A 283 -10.26 12.64 6.69
N ALA A 284 -9.77 11.76 7.56
CA ALA A 284 -9.93 11.88 9.02
C ALA A 284 -9.08 13.01 9.63
N ASP A 285 -8.04 13.45 8.93
CA ASP A 285 -7.09 14.43 9.46
C ASP A 285 -7.68 15.85 9.45
N ARG A 286 -8.09 16.32 10.64
CA ARG A 286 -8.70 17.66 10.85
C ARG A 286 -7.73 18.83 10.69
N SER A 287 -6.43 18.60 10.65
CA SER A 287 -5.37 19.63 10.62
C SER A 287 -4.99 20.10 9.21
N ILE A 288 -5.83 19.80 8.21
CA ILE A 288 -5.44 19.84 6.80
C ILE A 288 -6.11 21.00 6.05
N ALA A 289 -5.32 21.70 5.22
CA ALA A 289 -5.80 22.63 4.23
C ALA A 289 -6.81 21.98 3.27
N LEU A 290 -8.01 22.58 3.18
CA LEU A 290 -8.99 22.19 2.17
C LEU A 290 -8.37 22.33 0.78
N LEU A 291 -8.51 21.28 -0.04
CA LEU A 291 -8.05 21.32 -1.41
C LEU A 291 -8.81 22.41 -2.19
N ASP A 292 -8.05 23.34 -2.78
CA ASP A 292 -8.62 24.42 -3.59
C ASP A 292 -9.49 23.85 -4.72
N THR A 293 -10.62 24.52 -4.96
CA THR A 293 -11.50 24.31 -6.12
C THR A 293 -10.75 24.23 -7.46
N ALA A 294 -9.68 25.02 -7.62
CA ALA A 294 -8.84 25.01 -8.81
C ALA A 294 -8.05 23.70 -8.96
N LEU A 295 -7.69 23.02 -7.88
CA LEU A 295 -7.06 21.71 -7.93
C LEU A 295 -8.10 20.61 -8.12
N ARG A 296 -9.25 20.74 -7.46
CA ARG A 296 -10.35 19.76 -7.60
C ARG A 296 -10.78 19.54 -9.05
N ARG A 297 -10.80 20.58 -9.89
CA ARG A 297 -11.15 20.42 -11.32
C ARG A 297 -10.09 19.69 -12.16
N ARG A 298 -8.87 19.51 -11.64
CA ARG A 298 -7.69 18.99 -12.36
C ARG A 298 -7.33 17.56 -11.96
N PHE A 299 -7.91 17.07 -10.88
CA PHE A 299 -7.75 15.71 -10.37
C PHE A 299 -9.10 14.99 -10.40
N GLU A 300 -9.07 13.71 -10.73
CA GLU A 300 -10.20 12.81 -10.44
C GLU A 300 -10.13 12.36 -8.99
N PHE A 301 -11.26 12.32 -8.29
CA PHE A 301 -11.33 11.87 -6.91
C PHE A 301 -11.94 10.48 -6.88
N GLU A 302 -11.14 9.49 -6.46
CA GLU A 302 -11.58 8.12 -6.27
C GLU A 302 -11.68 7.83 -4.78
N GLU A 303 -12.91 7.61 -4.32
CA GLU A 303 -13.19 7.33 -2.92
C GLU A 303 -12.82 5.90 -2.54
N MET A 304 -12.18 5.77 -1.39
CA MET A 304 -11.70 4.52 -0.82
C MET A 304 -12.27 4.30 0.58
N MET A 305 -13.48 3.75 0.63
CA MET A 305 -14.16 3.35 1.88
C MET A 305 -13.66 1.99 2.40
N PRO A 306 -13.85 1.69 3.71
CA PRO A 306 -13.62 0.36 4.25
C PRO A 306 -14.41 -0.70 3.48
N ARG A 307 -13.80 -1.88 3.30
CA ARG A 307 -14.37 -3.05 2.61
C ARG A 307 -14.33 -4.24 3.56
N PRO A 308 -15.30 -4.34 4.50
CA PRO A 308 -15.34 -5.44 5.46
C PRO A 308 -15.40 -6.82 4.80
N GLU A 309 -15.95 -6.92 3.59
CA GLU A 309 -16.04 -8.15 2.79
C GLU A 309 -14.69 -8.78 2.43
N LEU A 310 -13.57 -8.06 2.62
CA LEU A 310 -12.22 -8.59 2.45
C LEU A 310 -11.69 -9.33 3.69
N LEU A 311 -12.44 -9.33 4.80
CA LEU A 311 -12.04 -9.93 6.06
C LEU A 311 -12.69 -11.29 6.27
N GLU A 312 -11.90 -12.21 6.83
CA GLU A 312 -12.34 -13.59 7.10
C GLU A 312 -12.85 -13.76 8.53
N THR A 313 -13.33 -14.97 8.85
CA THR A 313 -13.69 -15.35 10.23
C THR A 313 -12.46 -15.90 10.93
N VAL A 314 -12.19 -15.43 12.15
CA VAL A 314 -11.06 -15.86 12.98
C VAL A 314 -11.59 -16.33 14.32
N ASP A 315 -11.27 -17.56 14.71
CA ASP A 315 -11.67 -18.15 16.00
C ASP A 315 -13.18 -17.97 16.31
N GLY A 316 -14.02 -18.17 15.30
CA GLY A 316 -15.48 -18.01 15.41
C GLY A 316 -15.99 -16.56 15.35
N ILE A 317 -15.11 -15.56 15.27
CA ILE A 317 -15.48 -14.14 15.13
C ILE A 317 -15.46 -13.73 13.66
N ASN A 318 -16.64 -13.33 13.15
CA ASN A 318 -16.77 -12.76 11.81
C ASN A 318 -16.25 -11.31 11.78
N LEU A 319 -15.03 -11.10 11.29
CA LEU A 319 -14.37 -9.79 11.27
C LEU A 319 -15.07 -8.80 10.33
N ALA A 320 -15.70 -9.27 9.25
CA ALA A 320 -16.48 -8.43 8.34
C ALA A 320 -17.70 -7.81 9.05
N ALA A 321 -18.46 -8.64 9.78
CA ALA A 321 -19.61 -8.18 10.55
C ALA A 321 -19.18 -7.26 11.72
N LEU A 322 -18.09 -7.60 12.40
CA LEU A 322 -17.51 -6.80 13.47
C LEU A 322 -17.12 -5.40 12.98
N LEU A 323 -16.37 -5.31 11.88
CA LEU A 323 -15.94 -4.03 11.33
C LEU A 323 -17.12 -3.20 10.83
N THR A 324 -18.10 -3.85 10.19
CA THR A 324 -19.33 -3.20 9.73
C THR A 324 -20.09 -2.58 10.91
N GLY A 325 -20.29 -3.34 11.99
CA GLY A 325 -21.00 -2.86 13.16
C GLY A 325 -20.24 -1.75 13.92
N LEU A 326 -18.91 -1.86 14.01
CA LEU A 326 -18.07 -0.81 14.60
C LEU A 326 -18.15 0.48 13.77
N ASN A 327 -17.96 0.39 12.45
CA ASN A 327 -17.99 1.54 11.56
C ASN A 327 -19.36 2.23 11.52
N ARG A 328 -20.46 1.46 11.56
CA ARG A 328 -21.81 2.05 11.63
C ARG A 328 -22.01 2.91 12.87
N ARG A 329 -21.43 2.52 14.02
CA ARG A 329 -21.50 3.30 15.26
C ARG A 329 -20.59 4.54 15.19
N ILE A 330 -19.37 4.39 14.67
CA ILE A 330 -18.45 5.52 14.47
C ILE A 330 -19.08 6.57 13.54
N GLU A 331 -19.64 6.14 12.40
CA GLU A 331 -20.29 7.02 11.44
C GLU A 331 -21.48 7.77 12.04
N TYR A 332 -22.28 7.09 12.88
CA TYR A 332 -23.38 7.72 13.60
C TYR A 332 -22.93 8.74 14.66
N LEU A 333 -21.87 8.41 15.40
CA LEU A 333 -21.34 9.26 16.48
C LEU A 333 -20.47 10.41 15.97
N TYR A 334 -19.98 10.32 14.74
CA TYR A 334 -18.98 11.22 14.20
C TYR A 334 -19.25 11.55 12.73
N ASP A 335 -18.68 10.79 11.79
CA ASP A 335 -18.94 10.90 10.36
C ASP A 335 -18.36 9.68 9.61
N ARG A 336 -18.61 9.63 8.30
CA ARG A 336 -18.12 8.57 7.41
C ARG A 336 -16.60 8.56 7.20
N ASP A 337 -15.94 9.70 7.35
CA ASP A 337 -14.51 9.88 7.09
C ASP A 337 -13.62 9.35 8.22
N HIS A 338 -14.21 9.12 9.40
CA HIS A 338 -13.56 8.54 10.57
C HIS A 338 -13.83 7.05 10.74
N THR A 339 -14.41 6.39 9.74
CA THR A 339 -14.58 4.93 9.77
C THR A 339 -13.23 4.21 9.72
N ILE A 340 -13.12 3.03 10.33
CA ILE A 340 -11.88 2.26 10.40
C ILE A 340 -11.76 1.39 9.17
N GLY A 341 -10.60 1.45 8.51
CA GLY A 341 -10.31 0.63 7.34
C GLY A 341 -9.96 -0.82 7.66
N HIS A 342 -10.32 -1.71 6.73
CA HIS A 342 -10.10 -3.15 6.80
C HIS A 342 -8.63 -3.56 6.98
N ALA A 343 -7.66 -2.74 6.57
CA ALA A 343 -6.23 -3.04 6.73
C ALA A 343 -5.79 -3.26 8.20
N PHE A 344 -6.56 -2.75 9.17
CA PHE A 344 -6.31 -3.01 10.59
C PHE A 344 -6.45 -4.49 10.95
N PHE A 345 -7.32 -5.21 10.24
CA PHE A 345 -7.75 -6.57 10.54
C PHE A 345 -7.21 -7.61 9.54
N MET A 346 -6.65 -7.20 8.41
CA MET A 346 -6.16 -8.10 7.33
C MET A 346 -5.12 -9.15 7.77
N ASN A 347 -4.38 -8.89 8.85
CA ASN A 347 -3.33 -9.79 9.34
C ASN A 347 -3.70 -10.44 10.69
N VAL A 348 -4.97 -10.37 11.10
CA VAL A 348 -5.45 -11.02 12.32
C VAL A 348 -5.64 -12.50 12.02
N GLN A 349 -4.94 -13.37 12.75
CA GLN A 349 -5.02 -14.83 12.56
C GLN A 349 -5.53 -15.56 13.81
N SER A 350 -5.60 -14.87 14.95
CA SER A 350 -6.06 -15.41 16.22
C SER A 350 -6.79 -14.35 17.06
N LEU A 351 -7.51 -14.78 18.11
CA LEU A 351 -8.06 -13.88 19.13
C LEU A 351 -7.00 -13.02 19.79
N ALA A 352 -5.79 -13.54 20.00
CA ALA A 352 -4.68 -12.78 20.59
C ALA A 352 -4.24 -11.63 19.68
N ASP A 353 -4.24 -11.84 18.36
CA ASP A 353 -3.97 -10.78 17.39
C ASP A 353 -5.10 -9.74 17.40
N LEU A 354 -6.36 -10.18 17.49
CA LEU A 354 -7.52 -9.32 17.55
C LEU A 354 -7.52 -8.45 18.83
N ASP A 355 -7.20 -9.04 19.98
CA ASP A 355 -6.94 -8.36 21.25
C ASP A 355 -5.90 -7.25 21.07
N ALA A 356 -4.77 -7.60 20.45
CA ALA A 356 -3.67 -6.67 20.21
C ALA A 356 -4.08 -5.52 19.27
N VAL A 357 -4.83 -5.80 18.20
CA VAL A 357 -5.36 -4.79 17.27
C VAL A 357 -6.30 -3.84 17.99
N PHE A 358 -7.24 -4.35 18.78
CA PHE A 358 -8.18 -3.49 19.51
C PHE A 358 -7.46 -2.61 20.53
N ARG A 359 -6.60 -3.21 21.35
CA ARG A 359 -5.89 -2.52 22.43
C ARG A 359 -4.88 -1.49 21.94
N ARG A 360 -4.15 -1.79 20.87
CA ARG A 360 -3.00 -0.99 20.43
C ARG A 360 -3.30 -0.09 19.23
N LYS A 361 -4.41 -0.32 18.53
CA LYS A 361 -4.76 0.45 17.32
C LYS A 361 -6.17 1.01 17.37
N VAL A 362 -7.20 0.19 17.59
CA VAL A 362 -8.60 0.65 17.53
C VAL A 362 -8.92 1.60 18.68
N ILE A 363 -8.72 1.19 19.93
CA ILE A 363 -9.07 2.02 21.10
C ILE A 363 -8.28 3.35 21.09
N PRO A 364 -6.95 3.36 20.87
CA PRO A 364 -6.21 4.62 20.75
C PRO A 364 -6.71 5.54 19.63
N LEU A 365 -7.10 4.98 18.48
CA LEU A 365 -7.68 5.76 17.39
C LEU A 365 -9.03 6.38 17.76
N LEU A 366 -9.88 5.63 18.47
CA LEU A 366 -11.15 6.15 18.99
C LEU A 366 -10.93 7.23 20.06
N GLN A 367 -9.89 7.13 20.88
CA GLN A 367 -9.51 8.20 21.82
C GLN A 367 -9.19 9.50 21.07
N GLU A 368 -8.44 9.41 19.98
CA GLU A 368 -8.14 10.57 19.14
C GLU A 368 -9.40 11.14 18.47
N TYR A 369 -10.23 10.29 17.87
CA TYR A 369 -11.44 10.70 17.18
C TYR A 369 -12.45 11.36 18.12
N PHE A 370 -12.63 10.81 19.31
CA PHE A 370 -13.59 11.33 20.27
C PHE A 370 -12.98 12.31 21.28
N TYR A 371 -11.73 12.77 21.10
CA TYR A 371 -11.06 13.70 22.00
C TYR A 371 -11.08 13.26 23.46
N GLU A 372 -10.76 11.99 23.71
CA GLU A 372 -10.82 11.35 25.03
C GLU A 372 -12.24 11.32 25.66
N ASP A 373 -13.31 11.49 24.88
CA ASP A 373 -14.69 11.27 25.32
C ASP A 373 -14.97 9.76 25.41
N TRP A 374 -14.63 9.19 26.56
CA TRP A 374 -14.76 7.77 26.84
C TRP A 374 -16.19 7.25 26.82
N ALA A 375 -17.20 8.12 27.02
CA ALA A 375 -18.59 7.71 26.89
C ALA A 375 -18.92 7.40 25.42
N LYS A 376 -18.46 8.23 24.48
CA LYS A 376 -18.60 7.94 23.04
C LYS A 376 -17.79 6.73 22.62
N ILE A 377 -16.57 6.56 23.16
CA ILE A 377 -15.75 5.36 22.90
C ILE A 377 -16.50 4.11 23.37
N ALA A 378 -17.08 4.12 24.57
CA ALA A 378 -17.88 3.02 25.10
C ALA A 378 -19.09 2.71 24.20
N VAL A 379 -19.81 3.73 23.72
CA VAL A 379 -20.93 3.54 22.79
C VAL A 379 -20.45 2.96 21.45
N ALA A 380 -19.34 3.47 20.89
CA ALA A 380 -18.76 2.97 19.65
C ALA A 380 -18.35 1.48 19.76
N LEU A 381 -17.81 1.08 20.92
CA LEU A 381 -17.41 -0.29 21.23
C LEU A 381 -18.56 -1.19 21.68
N ASN A 382 -19.79 -0.65 21.76
CA ASN A 382 -20.94 -1.33 22.36
C ASN A 382 -20.62 -1.93 23.74
N GLU A 383 -19.95 -1.14 24.55
CA GLU A 383 -19.46 -1.52 25.87
C GLU A 383 -20.62 -1.54 26.90
N PRO A 384 -20.67 -2.52 27.80
CA PRO A 384 -21.63 -2.52 28.90
C PRO A 384 -21.45 -1.29 29.80
N GLN A 385 -22.53 -0.84 30.45
CA GLN A 385 -22.48 0.32 31.36
C GLN A 385 -21.44 0.17 32.49
N LYS A 386 -21.20 -1.05 32.96
CA LYS A 386 -20.21 -1.36 34.01
C LYS A 386 -18.82 -1.71 33.45
N GLY A 387 -18.61 -1.64 32.14
CA GLY A 387 -17.39 -2.12 31.48
C GLY A 387 -17.28 -3.65 31.49
N GLY A 388 -16.05 -4.14 31.35
CA GLY A 388 -15.69 -5.57 31.41
C GLY A 388 -15.59 -6.24 30.04
N GLY A 389 -15.92 -5.55 28.96
CA GLY A 389 -15.59 -5.94 27.59
C GLY A 389 -14.23 -5.41 27.19
N PHE A 390 -14.24 -4.42 26.30
CA PHE A 390 -13.05 -3.73 25.81
C PHE A 390 -12.50 -2.72 26.80
N LEU A 391 -13.35 -2.17 27.65
CA LEU A 391 -13.00 -1.11 28.60
C LEU A 391 -13.13 -1.61 30.04
N LYS A 392 -12.20 -1.18 30.87
CA LYS A 392 -12.35 -1.20 32.32
C LYS A 392 -12.79 0.19 32.77
N ILE A 393 -13.92 0.23 33.47
CA ILE A 393 -14.56 1.45 33.96
C ILE A 393 -14.59 1.36 35.48
N ASP A 394 -13.73 2.12 36.15
CA ASP A 394 -13.67 2.16 37.62
C ASP A 394 -14.28 3.48 38.11
N PRO A 395 -15.21 3.47 39.08
CA PRO A 395 -15.66 4.69 39.72
C PRO A 395 -14.50 5.37 40.45
N ILE A 396 -14.39 6.68 40.33
CA ILE A 396 -13.41 7.47 41.07
C ILE A 396 -14.05 7.85 42.40
N GLU A 397 -13.62 7.18 43.48
CA GLU A 397 -14.04 7.55 44.82
C GLU A 397 -13.38 8.87 45.24
N PRO A 398 -14.12 9.82 45.86
CA PRO A 398 -13.53 11.02 46.43
C PRO A 398 -12.47 10.65 47.47
N LEU A 399 -11.28 11.26 47.39
CA LEU A 399 -10.17 11.00 48.32
C LEU A 399 -10.45 11.49 49.76
N VAL A 400 -11.52 12.27 49.98
CA VAL A 400 -11.85 12.87 51.27
C VAL A 400 -13.35 12.78 51.50
N SER A 401 -13.76 12.34 52.69
CA SER A 401 -15.17 12.24 53.13
C SER A 401 -15.90 13.58 53.22
N ASP A 402 -15.15 14.69 53.20
CA ASP A 402 -15.62 16.03 53.56
C ASP A 402 -15.78 16.95 52.34
N TRP A 403 -15.87 16.38 51.13
CA TRP A 403 -16.23 17.17 49.95
C TRP A 403 -17.64 17.76 50.14
N PRO A 404 -17.85 19.06 49.89
CA PRO A 404 -19.14 19.70 50.10
C PRO A 404 -20.24 19.02 49.27
N GLN A 405 -21.18 18.33 49.95
CA GLN A 405 -22.23 17.55 49.28
C GLN A 405 -23.20 18.42 48.46
N ASP A 406 -23.22 19.73 48.71
CA ASP A 406 -24.01 20.77 48.08
C ASP A 406 -23.45 21.27 46.74
N MET A 407 -22.24 20.86 46.34
CA MET A 407 -21.66 21.22 45.03
C MET A 407 -22.18 20.40 43.84
N GLY A 408 -23.10 19.44 44.07
CA GLY A 408 -23.74 18.70 42.97
C GLY A 408 -22.77 17.93 42.08
N TYR A 409 -21.77 17.28 42.67
CA TYR A 409 -20.76 16.52 41.91
C TYR A 409 -21.41 15.36 41.15
N GLU A 410 -21.17 15.30 39.84
CA GLU A 410 -21.50 14.12 39.04
C GLU A 410 -20.49 13.00 39.31
N PRO A 411 -20.93 11.73 39.40
CA PRO A 411 -20.03 10.59 39.50
C PRO A 411 -18.99 10.59 38.38
N LYS A 412 -17.70 10.54 38.75
CA LYS A 412 -16.61 10.45 37.79
C LYS A 412 -16.12 9.01 37.68
N PHE A 413 -15.73 8.64 36.47
CA PHE A 413 -15.23 7.31 36.15
C PHE A 413 -13.86 7.41 35.50
N SER A 414 -12.96 6.50 35.86
CA SER A 414 -11.71 6.27 35.16
C SER A 414 -11.93 5.18 34.12
N TYR A 415 -11.52 5.47 32.88
CA TYR A 415 -11.62 4.55 31.76
C TYR A 415 -10.22 4.13 31.32
N ARG A 416 -10.06 2.85 30.97
CA ARG A 416 -8.88 2.33 30.29
C ARG A 416 -9.24 1.12 29.45
N ALA A 417 -8.42 0.79 28.46
CA ALA A 417 -8.52 -0.51 27.80
C ALA A 417 -8.41 -1.64 28.84
N ASN A 418 -9.34 -2.58 28.85
CA ASN A 418 -9.40 -3.67 29.81
C ASN A 418 -8.10 -4.50 29.73
N PRO A 419 -7.22 -4.55 30.75
CA PRO A 419 -5.87 -5.11 30.64
C PRO A 419 -5.80 -6.62 30.38
N GLN A 420 -6.88 -7.35 30.66
CA GLN A 420 -7.00 -8.78 30.38
C GLN A 420 -7.43 -9.02 28.93
N SER A 421 -7.34 -10.26 28.45
CA SER A 421 -7.92 -10.65 27.16
C SER A 421 -9.39 -10.27 27.10
N PHE A 422 -9.83 -9.76 25.95
CA PHE A 422 -11.21 -9.33 25.81
C PHE A 422 -12.11 -10.58 25.72
N PRO A 423 -13.25 -10.61 26.45
CA PRO A 423 -14.15 -11.75 26.36
C PRO A 423 -14.72 -11.85 24.94
N VAL A 424 -14.88 -13.08 24.44
CA VAL A 424 -15.41 -13.35 23.08
C VAL A 424 -16.74 -12.63 22.83
N GLU A 425 -17.57 -12.54 23.87
CA GLU A 425 -18.85 -11.84 23.84
C GLU A 425 -18.73 -10.34 23.50
N ALA A 426 -17.62 -9.69 23.89
CA ALA A 426 -17.39 -8.28 23.56
C ALA A 426 -17.29 -8.08 22.04
N TYR A 427 -16.61 -8.98 21.34
CA TYR A 427 -16.58 -9.00 19.87
C TYR A 427 -17.96 -9.31 19.29
N GLY A 428 -18.68 -10.28 19.88
CA GLY A 428 -20.05 -10.62 19.50
C GLY A 428 -20.99 -9.41 19.53
N ARG A 429 -20.90 -8.57 20.57
CA ARG A 429 -21.69 -7.33 20.71
C ARG A 429 -21.45 -6.33 19.56
N LEU A 430 -20.27 -6.33 18.94
CA LEU A 430 -19.99 -5.44 17.80
C LEU A 430 -20.70 -5.88 16.52
N THR A 431 -20.86 -7.19 16.29
CA THR A 431 -21.43 -7.76 15.05
C THR A 431 -22.91 -7.47 14.82
N GLY A 432 -23.62 -6.93 15.81
CA GLY A 432 -25.06 -6.64 15.72
C GLY A 432 -25.96 -7.85 15.99
N ASN A 433 -25.40 -9.06 16.13
CA ASN A 433 -26.11 -10.21 16.67
C ASN A 433 -26.20 -10.09 18.20
N GLY A 434 -27.17 -9.32 18.68
CA GLY A 434 -27.63 -9.38 20.06
C GLY A 434 -28.35 -10.70 20.35
N ARG A 435 -27.66 -11.84 20.23
CA ARG A 435 -28.02 -13.18 20.73
C ARG A 435 -26.85 -14.13 20.43
N ILE A 436 -26.01 -14.36 21.41
CA ILE A 436 -25.24 -15.61 21.50
C ILE A 436 -26.28 -16.69 21.84
N SER A 437 -26.31 -17.79 21.07
CA SER A 437 -27.20 -18.93 21.37
C SER A 437 -26.85 -19.49 22.75
N PRO A 438 -27.81 -19.83 23.63
CA PRO A 438 -27.55 -20.22 25.01
C PRO A 438 -27.02 -21.66 25.18
N ASP A 439 -26.33 -22.22 24.18
CA ASP A 439 -25.93 -23.63 24.18
C ASP A 439 -24.40 -23.82 24.35
N ALA A 440 -23.82 -23.10 25.32
CA ALA A 440 -22.44 -23.33 25.77
C ALA A 440 -22.30 -23.28 27.30
N GLU A 441 -23.39 -23.47 28.03
CA GLU A 441 -23.36 -23.81 29.46
C GLU A 441 -24.11 -25.12 29.67
N THR A 442 -23.39 -26.24 29.61
CA THR A 442 -23.67 -27.46 30.38
C THR A 442 -22.60 -28.50 30.04
N GLN A 443 -21.59 -28.57 30.91
CA GLN A 443 -20.96 -29.82 31.38
C GLN A 443 -19.64 -29.45 32.08
N HIS A 444 -19.75 -29.10 33.36
CA HIS A 444 -18.79 -29.49 34.38
C HIS A 444 -19.44 -29.23 35.73
N ASP A 445 -20.18 -30.23 36.20
CA ASP A 445 -20.30 -30.62 37.61
C ASP A 445 -21.09 -31.93 37.65
N GLU A 446 -20.37 -33.02 37.95
CA GLU A 446 -20.78 -34.27 38.62
C GLU A 446 -19.81 -35.41 38.22
N ASP A 447 -18.71 -35.53 39.00
CA ASP A 447 -18.32 -36.74 39.75
C ASP A 447 -17.06 -36.48 40.61
#